data_AF-A0A2E7C918-F1
#
_entry.id   AF-A0A2E7C918-F1
#
_cell.length_a   1.000
_cell.length_b   1.000
_cell.length_c   1.000
_cell.angle_alpha   90.00
_cell.angle_beta   90.00
_cell.angle_gamma   90.00
#
_symmetry.space_group_name_H-M   'P 1'
#
loop_
_entity.id
_entity.type
_entity.pdbx_description
1 polymer ?
#
loop_
_entity_poly.entity_id
_entity_poly.type
_entity_poly.pdbx_seq_one_letter_code
_entity_poly.pdbx_strand_id
1 'polypeptide(L)'
;MDGDKHISLTDLIERLRNGVDAVNSSEASKEELSEMLILSRELHERFAVLRFKAFEASTQEEQVEEEDESVNESQIDLIDAIEEVSLAEQYQRKPLSSVGEGLTILERANFTSILFSNDDARFNNMLDNVDDCNSVDEATKLFRESINPSGRNEDVDLAIKSFEERIPRIF
;
A
#
# COMPACT_ATOMS: atom_id res chain seq x y z
N MET A 1 -25.87 20.02 -14.30
CA MET A 1 -26.07 19.81 -12.85
C MET A 1 -24.80 20.29 -12.17
N ASP A 2 -24.99 21.01 -11.07
CA ASP A 2 -24.09 21.98 -10.47
C ASP A 2 -22.61 21.59 -10.35
N GLY A 3 -21.78 22.52 -10.83
CA GLY A 3 -20.59 23.03 -10.14
C GLY A 3 -19.70 22.02 -9.45
N ASP A 4 -18.61 21.71 -10.13
CA ASP A 4 -17.34 21.22 -9.59
C ASP A 4 -16.84 22.17 -8.47
N LYS A 5 -17.49 22.09 -7.30
CA LYS A 5 -17.12 22.82 -6.11
C LYS A 5 -15.96 22.06 -5.52
N HIS A 6 -14.75 22.50 -5.85
CA HIS A 6 -13.53 22.07 -5.19
C HIS A 6 -13.70 22.18 -3.67
N ILE A 7 -13.95 21.04 -3.01
CA ILE A 7 -14.02 20.94 -1.55
C ILE A 7 -12.61 21.18 -1.01
N SER A 8 -12.44 22.03 0.01
CA SER A 8 -11.11 22.23 0.61
C SER A 8 -10.66 20.99 1.39
N LEU A 9 -9.35 20.81 1.62
CA LEU A 9 -8.87 19.67 2.42
C LEU A 9 -9.46 19.68 3.84
N THR A 10 -9.59 20.88 4.44
CA THR A 10 -10.20 21.07 5.75
C THR A 10 -11.66 20.62 5.77
N ASP A 11 -12.46 21.06 4.79
CA ASP A 11 -13.88 20.68 4.69
C ASP A 11 -14.03 19.17 4.44
N LEU A 12 -13.12 18.59 3.67
CA LEU A 12 -13.13 17.16 3.38
C LEU A 12 -12.88 16.33 4.65
N ILE A 13 -11.89 16.74 5.45
CA ILE A 13 -11.58 16.10 6.74
C ILE A 13 -12.74 16.28 7.72
N GLU A 14 -13.33 17.47 7.78
CA GLU A 14 -14.47 17.74 8.67
C GLU A 14 -15.68 16.87 8.31
N ARG A 15 -15.99 16.73 7.01
CA ARG A 15 -17.07 15.84 6.55
C ARG A 15 -16.80 14.38 6.87
N LEU A 16 -15.58 13.89 6.63
CA LEU A 16 -15.20 12.52 6.99
C LEU A 16 -15.32 12.29 8.50
N ARG A 17 -14.86 13.24 9.30
CA ARG A 17 -14.96 13.17 10.77
C ARG A 17 -16.42 13.08 11.23
N ASN A 18 -17.28 13.94 10.71
CA ASN A 18 -18.72 13.92 11.05
C ASN A 18 -19.36 12.58 10.65
N GLY A 19 -18.99 12.03 9.49
CA GLY A 19 -19.43 10.70 9.07
C GLY A 19 -18.96 9.60 10.03
N VAL A 20 -17.70 9.65 10.48
CA VAL A 20 -17.17 8.69 11.47
C VAL A 20 -17.94 8.77 12.79
N ASP A 21 -18.29 9.97 13.25
CA ASP A 21 -19.09 10.15 14.46
C ASP A 21 -20.48 9.52 14.32
N ALA A 22 -21.13 9.67 13.16
CA ALA A 22 -22.42 9.03 12.85
C ALA A 22 -22.33 7.50 12.75
N VAL A 23 -21.23 6.96 12.23
CA VAL A 23 -20.98 5.51 12.22
C VAL A 23 -20.82 4.99 13.64
N ASN A 24 -20.08 5.70 14.49
CA ASN A 24 -19.87 5.33 15.89
C ASN A 24 -21.16 5.40 16.72
N SER A 25 -22.09 6.32 16.40
CA SER A 25 -23.42 6.36 17.03
C SER A 25 -24.40 5.32 16.46
N SER A 26 -24.01 4.52 15.46
CA SER A 26 -24.88 3.59 14.71
C SER A 26 -26.06 4.29 14.01
N GLU A 27 -25.91 5.58 13.70
CA GLU A 27 -26.93 6.40 13.04
C GLU A 27 -26.65 6.58 11.53
N ALA A 28 -25.49 6.15 11.06
CA ALA A 28 -25.10 6.28 9.66
C ALA A 28 -25.98 5.45 8.72
N SER A 29 -26.62 6.14 7.78
CA SER A 29 -27.36 5.55 6.66
C SER A 29 -26.44 4.95 5.60
N LYS A 30 -27.01 4.13 4.70
CA LYS A 30 -26.28 3.53 3.59
C LYS A 30 -25.76 4.60 2.62
N GLU A 31 -26.54 5.66 2.43
CA GLU A 31 -26.20 6.80 1.59
C GLU A 31 -25.00 7.57 2.19
N GLU A 32 -25.01 7.82 3.50
CA GLU A 32 -23.90 8.46 4.21
C GLU A 32 -22.62 7.62 4.15
N LEU A 33 -22.72 6.29 4.32
CA LEU A 33 -21.57 5.39 4.15
C LEU A 33 -20.99 5.44 2.73
N SER A 34 -21.85 5.53 1.71
CA SER A 34 -21.40 5.66 0.32
C SER A 34 -20.73 7.02 0.07
N GLU A 35 -21.23 8.10 0.68
CA GLU A 35 -20.61 9.42 0.60
C GLU A 35 -19.25 9.43 1.31
N MET A 36 -19.13 8.80 2.48
CA MET A 36 -17.86 8.64 3.18
C MET A 36 -16.82 7.89 2.35
N LEU A 37 -17.22 6.86 1.60
CA LEU A 37 -16.32 6.16 0.68
C LEU A 37 -15.79 7.10 -0.42
N ILE A 38 -16.66 7.93 -1.01
CA ILE A 38 -16.25 8.90 -2.03
C ILE A 38 -15.28 9.92 -1.43
N LEU A 39 -15.59 10.49 -0.26
CA LEU A 39 -14.73 11.45 0.42
C LEU A 39 -13.37 10.85 0.81
N SER A 40 -13.34 9.59 1.25
CA SER A 40 -12.11 8.89 1.62
C SER A 40 -11.21 8.65 0.41
N ARG A 41 -11.79 8.33 -0.76
CA ARG A 41 -11.05 8.19 -2.02
C ARG A 41 -10.44 9.52 -2.44
N GLU A 42 -11.22 10.59 -2.39
CA GLU A 42 -10.74 11.94 -2.70
C GLU A 42 -9.59 12.37 -1.77
N LEU A 43 -9.68 12.07 -0.46
CA LEU A 43 -8.58 12.31 0.48
C LEU A 43 -7.31 11.56 0.08
N HIS A 44 -7.45 10.28 -0.24
CA HIS A 44 -6.34 9.42 -0.63
C HIS A 44 -5.64 9.94 -1.89
N GLU A 45 -6.41 10.31 -2.92
CA GLU A 45 -5.88 10.87 -4.17
C GLU A 45 -5.09 12.17 -3.91
N ARG A 46 -5.62 13.07 -3.07
CA ARG A 46 -4.93 14.31 -2.71
C ARG A 46 -3.65 14.05 -1.92
N PHE A 47 -3.65 13.09 -0.99
CA PHE A 47 -2.43 12.70 -0.29
C PHE A 47 -1.40 12.06 -1.23
N ALA A 48 -1.82 11.28 -2.23
CA ALA A 48 -0.90 10.77 -3.23
C ALA A 48 -0.20 11.90 -4.00
N VAL A 49 -0.96 12.92 -4.43
CA VAL A 49 -0.40 14.10 -5.10
C VAL A 49 0.52 14.91 -4.18
N LEU A 50 0.12 15.14 -2.93
CA LEU A 50 0.94 15.89 -1.97
C LEU A 50 2.23 15.15 -1.62
N ARG A 51 2.18 13.81 -1.49
CA ARG A 51 3.38 12.99 -1.30
C ARG A 51 4.34 13.12 -2.49
N PHE A 52 3.82 13.07 -3.71
CA PHE A 52 4.62 13.28 -4.91
C PHE A 52 5.25 14.67 -4.94
N LYS A 53 4.48 15.73 -4.65
CA LYS A 53 5.00 17.11 -4.63
C LYS A 53 6.03 17.37 -3.55
N ALA A 54 5.81 16.84 -2.34
CA ALA A 54 6.77 16.95 -1.25
C ALA A 54 8.10 16.26 -1.62
N PHE A 55 8.02 15.17 -2.38
CA PHE A 55 9.19 14.49 -2.90
C PHE A 55 9.93 15.29 -3.99
N GLU A 56 9.22 15.84 -4.98
CA GLU A 56 9.82 16.73 -6.00
C GLU A 56 10.52 17.94 -5.36
N ALA A 57 9.96 18.49 -4.28
CA ALA A 57 10.59 19.58 -3.54
C ALA A 57 11.89 19.13 -2.86
N SER A 58 11.91 17.95 -2.23
CA SER A 58 13.13 17.43 -1.59
C SER A 58 14.25 17.07 -2.59
N THR A 59 13.91 16.57 -3.77
CA THR A 59 14.92 16.26 -4.81
C THR A 59 15.42 17.50 -5.53
N GLN A 60 14.60 18.55 -5.64
CA GLN A 60 15.07 19.86 -6.12
C GLN A 60 16.01 20.53 -5.11
N GLU A 61 15.83 20.34 -3.81
CA GLU A 61 16.76 20.85 -2.79
C GLU A 61 18.13 20.15 -2.85
N GLU A 62 18.17 18.85 -3.17
CA GLU A 62 19.43 18.08 -3.34
C GLU A 62 20.19 18.41 -4.65
N GLN A 63 19.51 18.86 -5.70
CA GLN A 63 20.16 19.23 -6.97
C GLN A 63 20.80 20.63 -6.97
N VAL A 64 20.53 21.47 -5.96
CA VAL A 64 21.05 22.84 -5.90
C VAL A 64 22.38 22.94 -5.12
N GLU A 65 22.82 21.87 -4.44
CA GLU A 65 24.11 21.84 -3.73
C GLU A 65 25.32 21.38 -4.57
N GLU A 66 25.10 20.92 -5.81
CA GLU A 66 26.18 20.55 -6.75
C GLU A 66 26.10 21.34 -8.06
N GLU A 67 26.30 22.66 -7.99
CA GLU A 67 26.70 23.44 -9.16
C GLU A 67 28.05 24.11 -8.90
N ASP A 68 29.14 23.36 -9.11
CA ASP A 68 30.37 23.96 -9.61
C ASP A 68 30.97 23.09 -10.74
N GLU A 69 31.13 23.77 -11.87
CA GLU A 69 31.93 23.45 -13.07
C GLU A 69 31.53 22.31 -14.03
N SER A 70 31.01 22.80 -15.16
CA SER A 70 31.33 22.39 -16.54
C SER A 70 30.46 21.31 -17.18
N VAL A 71 29.48 21.82 -17.94
CA VAL A 71 28.75 21.13 -18.99
C VAL A 71 29.73 20.53 -20.00
N ASN A 72 29.79 19.20 -20.10
CA ASN A 72 30.19 18.52 -21.32
C ASN A 72 29.02 17.67 -21.80
N GLU A 73 28.48 18.08 -22.94
CA GLU A 73 27.47 17.37 -23.72
C GLU A 73 28.04 16.02 -24.21
N SER A 74 28.04 15.00 -23.37
CA SER A 74 28.03 13.63 -23.85
C SER A 74 26.71 13.02 -23.42
N GLN A 75 25.87 12.76 -24.42
CA GLN A 75 24.68 11.91 -24.35
C GLN A 75 24.79 10.90 -23.20
N ILE A 76 24.09 11.18 -22.11
CA ILE A 76 23.67 10.12 -21.20
C ILE A 76 22.67 9.32 -22.03
N ASP A 77 23.04 8.10 -22.40
CA ASP A 77 22.11 7.17 -23.03
C ASP A 77 20.92 7.01 -22.08
N LEU A 78 19.81 7.71 -22.39
CA LEU A 78 18.56 7.67 -21.64
C LEU A 78 18.09 6.22 -21.40
N ILE A 79 18.53 5.27 -22.23
CA ILE A 79 18.21 3.84 -22.11
C ILE A 79 18.89 3.20 -20.89
N ASP A 80 20.11 3.60 -20.52
CA ASP A 80 20.81 3.08 -19.32
C ASP A 80 20.30 3.73 -18.02
N ALA A 81 19.72 4.93 -18.09
CA ALA A 81 19.05 5.59 -16.95
C ALA A 81 17.60 5.11 -16.74
N ILE A 82 16.98 4.46 -17.74
CA ILE A 82 15.61 3.89 -17.64
C ILE A 82 15.61 2.52 -16.95
N GLU A 83 16.77 1.94 -16.63
CA GLU A 83 16.84 0.78 -15.71
C GLU A 83 16.68 1.20 -14.23
N GLU A 84 16.29 2.44 -13.95
CA GLU A 84 15.78 2.87 -12.65
C GLU A 84 14.33 2.39 -12.47
N VAL A 85 14.19 1.30 -11.70
CA VAL A 85 12.94 0.86 -11.07
C VAL A 85 12.14 2.09 -10.60
N SER A 86 10.86 2.19 -10.99
CA SER A 86 10.04 3.36 -10.67
C SER A 86 10.09 3.64 -9.16
N LEU A 87 10.14 4.91 -8.75
CA LEU A 87 10.18 5.27 -7.32
C LEU A 87 9.04 4.66 -6.48
N ALA A 88 7.89 4.40 -7.11
CA ALA A 88 6.79 3.66 -6.50
C ALA A 88 7.20 2.21 -6.16
N GLU A 89 7.95 1.54 -7.04
CA GLU A 89 8.52 0.21 -6.84
C GLU A 89 9.62 0.24 -5.77
N GLN A 90 10.42 1.32 -5.69
CA GLN A 90 11.43 1.48 -4.65
C GLN A 90 10.81 1.63 -3.25
N TYR A 91 9.70 2.37 -3.12
CA TYR A 91 8.95 2.48 -1.87
C TYR A 91 8.21 1.18 -1.50
N GLN A 92 7.70 0.46 -2.50
CA GLN A 92 7.13 -0.88 -2.32
C GLN A 92 8.17 -1.93 -1.94
N ARG A 93 9.47 -1.66 -2.07
CA ARG A 93 10.56 -2.56 -1.65
C ARG A 93 11.18 -2.18 -0.32
N LYS A 94 10.65 -1.17 0.39
CA LYS A 94 11.15 -0.84 1.73
C LYS A 94 11.04 -2.06 2.65
N PRO A 95 12.07 -2.30 3.50
CA PRO A 95 12.02 -3.36 4.47
C PRO A 95 10.84 -3.14 5.43
N LEU A 96 10.16 -4.23 5.77
CA LEU A 96 9.02 -4.27 6.67
C LEU A 96 9.48 -4.77 8.04
N SER A 97 8.85 -4.29 9.13
CA SER A 97 9.11 -4.82 10.46
C SER A 97 8.40 -6.16 10.72
N SER A 98 7.34 -6.44 9.97
CA SER A 98 6.59 -7.69 9.93
C SER A 98 5.88 -7.84 8.59
N VAL A 99 5.58 -9.06 8.17
CA VAL A 99 4.78 -9.28 6.96
C VAL A 99 3.39 -8.68 7.12
N GLY A 100 2.85 -8.69 8.35
CA GLY A 100 1.56 -8.10 8.71
C GLY A 100 1.50 -6.58 8.56
N GLU A 101 2.58 -5.85 8.87
CA GLU A 101 2.64 -4.38 8.69
C GLU A 101 2.43 -3.97 7.22
N GLY A 102 2.89 -4.81 6.29
CA GLY A 102 2.75 -4.57 4.85
C GLY A 102 1.36 -4.85 4.27
N LEU A 103 0.37 -5.19 5.10
CA LEU A 103 -0.98 -5.57 4.66
C LEU A 103 -2.02 -4.48 4.93
N THR A 104 -2.74 -4.12 3.87
CA THR A 104 -3.98 -3.34 4.03
C THR A 104 -5.08 -4.20 4.65
N ILE A 105 -6.10 -3.55 5.24
CA ILE A 105 -7.29 -4.24 5.78
C ILE A 105 -7.96 -5.11 4.71
N LEU A 106 -8.01 -4.61 3.46
CA LEU A 106 -8.59 -5.34 2.34
C LEU A 106 -7.77 -6.59 2.00
N GLU A 107 -6.45 -6.47 1.93
CA GLU A 107 -5.55 -7.61 1.66
C GLU A 107 -5.63 -8.65 2.77
N ARG A 108 -5.64 -8.21 4.02
CA ARG A 108 -5.82 -9.09 5.17
C ARG A 108 -7.13 -9.88 5.08
N ALA A 109 -8.25 -9.20 4.79
CA ALA A 109 -9.54 -9.86 4.61
C ALA A 109 -9.53 -10.83 3.42
N ASN A 110 -8.90 -10.43 2.32
CA ASN A 110 -8.78 -11.23 1.11
C ASN A 110 -7.96 -12.52 1.36
N PHE A 111 -6.76 -12.39 1.95
CA PHE A 111 -5.91 -13.52 2.25
C PHE A 111 -6.53 -14.46 3.28
N THR A 112 -7.15 -13.92 4.33
CA THR A 112 -7.83 -14.75 5.34
C THR A 112 -8.97 -15.55 4.71
N SER A 113 -9.76 -14.94 3.83
CA SER A 113 -10.85 -15.62 3.11
C SER A 113 -10.33 -16.67 2.11
N ILE A 114 -9.42 -16.28 1.22
CA ILE A 114 -8.95 -17.13 0.12
C ILE A 114 -7.96 -18.20 0.58
N LEU A 115 -6.96 -17.84 1.38
CA LEU A 115 -5.85 -18.72 1.73
C LEU A 115 -6.05 -19.48 3.03
N PHE A 116 -6.92 -18.99 3.92
CA PHE A 116 -7.13 -19.56 5.25
C PHE A 116 -8.59 -19.94 5.52
N SER A 117 -9.46 -19.92 4.51
CA SER A 117 -10.87 -20.32 4.63
C SER A 117 -11.63 -19.54 5.72
N ASN A 118 -11.33 -18.25 5.89
CA ASN A 118 -11.84 -17.36 6.94
C ASN A 118 -11.37 -17.71 8.37
N ASP A 119 -10.29 -18.46 8.54
CA ASP A 119 -9.69 -18.73 9.85
C ASP A 119 -8.65 -17.65 10.23
N ASP A 120 -9.13 -16.60 10.91
CA ASP A 120 -8.29 -15.51 11.42
C ASP A 120 -7.19 -16.01 12.37
N ALA A 121 -7.46 -17.01 13.21
CA ALA A 121 -6.49 -17.48 14.20
C ALA A 121 -5.29 -18.15 13.52
N ARG A 122 -5.56 -18.99 12.51
CA ARG A 122 -4.52 -19.57 11.66
C ARG A 122 -3.74 -18.53 10.88
N PHE A 123 -4.43 -17.52 10.33
CA PHE A 123 -3.77 -16.46 9.60
C PHE A 123 -2.79 -15.66 10.48
N ASN A 124 -3.23 -15.21 11.66
CA ASN A 124 -2.35 -14.45 12.56
C ASN A 124 -1.20 -15.33 13.09
N ASN A 125 -1.45 -16.60 13.44
CA ASN A 125 -0.38 -17.49 13.84
C ASN A 125 0.65 -17.74 12.73
N MET A 126 0.21 -17.82 11.47
CA MET A 126 1.11 -17.90 10.33
C MET A 126 1.99 -16.65 10.23
N LEU A 127 1.43 -15.45 10.40
CA LEU A 127 2.21 -14.20 10.37
C LEU A 127 3.30 -14.21 11.44
N ASP A 128 2.94 -14.53 12.70
CA ASP A 128 3.90 -14.60 13.80
C ASP A 128 5.04 -15.60 13.49
N ASN A 129 4.70 -16.79 12.99
CA ASN A 129 5.69 -17.81 12.66
C ASN A 129 6.60 -17.42 11.47
N VAL A 130 6.06 -16.67 10.50
CA VAL A 130 6.83 -16.16 9.35
C VAL A 130 7.80 -15.06 9.79
N ASP A 131 7.37 -14.17 10.69
CA ASP A 131 8.20 -13.10 11.23
C ASP A 131 9.34 -13.65 12.13
N ASP A 132 9.16 -14.81 12.76
CA ASP A 132 10.16 -15.50 13.58
C ASP A 132 11.20 -16.32 12.78
N CYS A 133 11.03 -16.45 11.45
CA CYS A 133 11.96 -17.20 10.60
C CYS A 133 13.32 -16.48 10.45
N ASN A 134 14.36 -17.21 10.03
CA ASN A 134 15.71 -16.63 9.84
C ASN A 134 16.12 -16.52 8.37
N SER A 135 15.28 -17.00 7.44
CA SER A 135 15.54 -16.93 6.01
C SER A 135 14.26 -16.86 5.18
N VAL A 136 14.37 -16.24 4.01
CA VAL A 136 13.28 -16.13 3.02
C VAL A 136 12.74 -17.51 2.61
N ASP A 137 13.62 -18.49 2.42
CA ASP A 137 13.22 -19.85 1.99
C ASP A 137 12.41 -20.57 3.08
N GLU A 138 12.83 -20.43 4.35
CA GLU A 138 12.12 -21.00 5.50
C GLU A 138 10.73 -20.39 5.65
N ALA A 139 10.65 -19.06 5.60
CA ALA A 139 9.39 -18.33 5.69
C ALA A 139 8.43 -18.67 4.53
N THR A 140 8.94 -18.75 3.31
CA THR A 140 8.13 -19.10 2.12
C THR A 140 7.61 -20.53 2.22
N LYS A 141 8.43 -21.47 2.69
CA LYS A 141 8.02 -22.85 2.91
C LYS A 141 6.94 -22.94 4.00
N LEU A 142 7.15 -22.27 5.12
CA LEU A 142 6.19 -22.23 6.23
C LEU A 142 4.84 -21.67 5.78
N PHE A 143 4.86 -20.55 5.05
CA PHE A 143 3.67 -19.97 4.45
C PHE A 143 2.92 -21.00 3.58
N ARG A 144 3.59 -21.65 2.64
CA ARG A 144 2.97 -22.67 1.76
C ARG A 144 2.45 -23.90 2.49
N GLU A 145 3.04 -24.28 3.60
CA GLU A 145 2.56 -25.40 4.43
C GLU A 145 1.35 -25.01 5.30
N SER A 146 1.20 -23.72 5.61
CA SER A 146 0.14 -23.19 6.47
C SER A 146 -1.18 -22.89 5.75
N ILE A 147 -1.14 -22.67 4.43
CA ILE A 147 -2.33 -22.31 3.65
C ILE A 147 -3.34 -23.47 3.58
N ASN A 148 -4.61 -23.13 3.69
CA ASN A 148 -5.75 -24.01 3.45
C ASN A 148 -6.72 -23.28 2.50
N PRO A 149 -6.37 -23.23 1.21
CA PRO A 149 -7.05 -22.36 0.27
C PRO A 149 -8.50 -22.80 0.02
N SER A 150 -9.36 -21.82 -0.20
CA SER A 150 -10.75 -22.00 -0.59
C SER A 150 -11.08 -21.09 -1.79
N GLY A 151 -11.85 -21.62 -2.74
CA GLY A 151 -12.25 -20.87 -3.93
C GLY A 151 -11.64 -21.39 -5.22
N ARG A 152 -11.48 -20.50 -6.20
CA ARG A 152 -10.97 -20.85 -7.54
C ARG A 152 -9.44 -20.84 -7.54
N ASN A 153 -8.85 -21.78 -8.27
CA ASN A 153 -7.39 -21.91 -8.35
C ASN A 153 -6.71 -20.62 -8.83
N GLU A 154 -7.30 -19.90 -9.79
CA GLU A 154 -6.75 -18.63 -10.29
C GLU A 154 -6.65 -17.55 -9.19
N ASP A 155 -7.69 -17.42 -8.37
CA ASP A 155 -7.73 -16.44 -7.28
C ASP A 155 -6.74 -16.82 -6.16
N VAL A 156 -6.61 -18.13 -5.90
CA VAL A 156 -5.63 -18.69 -4.95
C VAL A 156 -4.21 -18.41 -5.42
N ASP A 157 -3.89 -18.67 -6.69
CA ASP A 157 -2.55 -18.47 -7.24
C ASP A 157 -2.15 -16.99 -7.22
N LEU A 158 -3.09 -16.07 -7.51
CA LEU A 158 -2.86 -14.64 -7.41
C LEU A 158 -2.63 -14.18 -5.97
N ALA A 159 -3.42 -14.70 -5.03
CA ALA A 159 -3.27 -14.39 -3.61
C ALA A 159 -1.93 -14.90 -3.05
N ILE A 160 -1.50 -16.11 -3.44
CA ILE A 160 -0.20 -16.67 -3.05
C ILE A 160 0.94 -15.79 -3.57
N LYS A 161 0.96 -15.48 -4.88
CA LYS A 161 2.01 -14.66 -5.48
C LYS A 161 2.12 -13.30 -4.81
N SER A 162 0.99 -12.63 -4.59
CA SER A 162 0.97 -11.32 -3.95
C SER A 162 1.50 -11.38 -2.51
N PHE A 163 1.18 -12.44 -1.75
CA PHE A 163 1.70 -12.60 -0.40
C PHE A 163 3.21 -12.88 -0.40
N GLU A 164 3.69 -13.77 -1.26
CA GLU A 164 5.10 -14.15 -1.35
C GLU A 164 6.03 -12.98 -1.69
N GLU A 165 5.58 -11.99 -2.46
CA GLU A 165 6.34 -10.76 -2.76
C GLU A 165 6.70 -9.94 -1.51
N ARG A 166 6.02 -10.18 -0.39
CA ARG A 166 6.24 -9.47 0.88
C ARG A 166 7.23 -10.18 1.80
N ILE A 167 7.37 -11.51 1.69
CA ILE A 167 8.24 -12.31 2.55
C ILE A 167 9.71 -11.84 2.47
N PRO A 168 10.31 -11.58 1.29
CA PRO A 168 11.69 -11.11 1.21
C PRO A 168 11.94 -9.75 1.86
N ARG A 169 10.89 -8.99 2.17
CA ARG A 169 11.01 -7.62 2.70
C ARG A 169 11.20 -7.56 4.21
N ILE A 170 11.01 -8.67 4.93
CA ILE A 170 11.24 -8.74 6.39
C ILE A 170 12.66 -9.22 6.76
N PHE A 171 13.46 -9.62 5.77
CA PHE A 171 14.84 -10.11 5.93
C PHE A 171 15.85 -9.12 5.35
#